data_AF-A0A8T5HY21-F1
#
_entry.id   AF-A0A8T5HY21-F1
#
_cell.length_a   1.000
_cell.length_b   1.000
_cell.length_c   1.000
_cell.angle_alpha   90.00
_cell.angle_beta   90.00
_cell.angle_gamma   90.00
#
_symmetry.space_group_name_H-M   'P 1'
#
loop_
_entity.id
_entity.type
_entity.pdbx_description
1 polymer ?
#
loop_
_entity_poly.entity_id
_entity_poly.type
_entity_poly.pdbx_seq_one_letter_code
_entity_poly.pdbx_strand_id
1 'polypeptide(L)'
;MKQVSKSLRVWFKIHFIVDFLIAIPLIFFTKWTLGLFGFPLENLVFARLIGAALIGIGGTSYFCKKKEHFEIMLILKIFWSLAAILALIWGIVETGMFSLWLFLILFVIFSAVWQYYWFKK
;
A
#
# COMPACT_ATOMS: atom_id res chain seq x y z
N MET A 1 13.83 -16.14 8.30
CA MET A 1 12.76 -16.63 9.21
C MET A 1 12.89 -18.11 9.47
N LYS A 2 13.08 -18.57 10.70
CA LYS A 2 12.93 -20.01 11.00
C LYS A 2 11.48 -20.49 10.75
N GLN A 3 10.48 -19.68 11.11
CA GLN A 3 9.06 -19.91 10.85
C GLN A 3 8.32 -18.57 10.66
N VAL A 4 7.32 -18.52 9.78
CA VAL A 4 6.48 -17.31 9.59
C VAL A 4 5.60 -17.12 10.82
N SER A 5 5.79 -16.00 11.55
CA SER A 5 5.02 -15.71 12.76
C SER A 5 3.52 -15.54 12.47
N LYS A 6 2.66 -15.93 13.42
CA LYS A 6 1.20 -15.73 13.32
C LYS A 6 0.85 -14.25 13.12
N SER A 7 1.56 -13.36 13.81
CA SER A 7 1.34 -11.91 13.71
C SER A 7 1.68 -11.36 12.31
N LEU A 8 2.77 -11.82 11.68
CA LEU A 8 3.08 -11.43 10.29
C LEU A 8 1.98 -11.84 9.31
N ARG A 9 1.38 -13.02 9.50
CA ARG A 9 0.24 -13.47 8.67
C ARG A 9 -0.99 -12.57 8.86
N VAL A 10 -1.24 -12.09 10.09
CA VAL A 10 -2.33 -11.14 10.38
C VAL A 10 -2.07 -9.81 9.66
N TRP A 11 -0.85 -9.28 9.72
CA TRP A 11 -0.50 -8.06 9.01
C TRP A 11 -0.69 -8.15 7.49
N PHE A 12 -0.37 -9.29 6.87
CA PHE A 12 -0.64 -9.53 5.45
C PHE A 12 -2.15 -9.50 5.13
N LYS A 13 -2.99 -10.05 6.01
CA LYS A 13 -4.45 -9.98 5.86
C LYS A 13 -4.97 -8.55 6.05
N ILE A 14 -4.48 -7.82 7.04
CA ILE A 14 -4.84 -6.42 7.27
C ILE A 14 -4.50 -5.59 6.03
N HIS A 15 -3.28 -5.73 5.50
CA HIS A 15 -2.86 -5.02 4.29
C HIS A 15 -3.72 -5.39 3.08
N PHE A 16 -4.05 -6.67 2.90
CA PHE A 16 -4.98 -7.09 1.84
C PHE A 16 -6.33 -6.37 1.95
N ILE A 17 -6.92 -6.29 3.15
CA ILE A 17 -8.19 -5.61 3.37
C ILE A 17 -8.07 -4.12 3.07
N VAL A 18 -7.04 -3.46 3.59
CA VAL A 18 -6.80 -2.03 3.37
C VAL A 18 -6.62 -1.72 1.88
N ASP A 19 -5.80 -2.50 1.17
CA ASP A 19 -5.59 -2.32 -0.27
C ASP A 19 -6.91 -2.44 -1.04
N PHE A 20 -7.73 -3.44 -0.73
CA PHE A 20 -9.00 -3.65 -1.44
C PHE A 20 -10.02 -2.57 -1.12
N LEU A 21 -10.07 -2.10 0.14
CA LEU A 21 -10.95 -1.00 0.55
C LEU A 21 -10.62 0.31 -0.16
N ILE A 22 -9.35 0.55 -0.51
CA ILE A 22 -8.94 1.74 -1.28
C ILE A 22 -9.06 1.48 -2.78
N ALA A 23 -8.65 0.31 -3.25
CA ALA A 23 -8.59 -0.03 -4.67
C ALA A 23 -9.96 -0.05 -5.33
N ILE A 24 -10.95 -0.67 -4.70
CA ILE A 24 -12.29 -0.84 -5.29
C ILE A 24 -12.94 0.54 -5.56
N PRO A 25 -13.02 1.47 -4.59
CA PRO A 25 -13.50 2.83 -4.85
C PRO A 25 -12.66 3.58 -5.88
N LEU A 26 -11.33 3.41 -5.86
CA LEU A 26 -10.44 4.10 -6.79
C LEU A 26 -10.64 3.63 -8.25
N ILE A 27 -11.00 2.37 -8.46
CA ILE A 27 -11.31 1.81 -9.79
C ILE A 27 -12.72 2.21 -10.26
N PHE A 28 -13.74 1.91 -9.45
CA PHE A 28 -15.14 1.99 -9.88
C PHE A 28 -15.80 3.35 -9.59
N PHE A 29 -15.32 4.06 -8.56
CA PHE A 29 -15.85 5.34 -8.11
C PHE A 29 -14.74 6.42 -8.08
N THR A 30 -13.87 6.43 -9.10
CA THR A 30 -12.63 7.21 -9.14
C THR A 30 -12.83 8.70 -8.84
N LYS A 31 -13.79 9.36 -9.51
CA LYS A 31 -14.02 10.81 -9.32
C LYS A 31 -14.43 11.14 -7.88
N TRP A 32 -15.32 10.34 -7.31
CA TRP A 32 -15.77 10.52 -5.94
C TRP A 32 -14.62 10.29 -4.95
N THR A 33 -13.87 9.20 -5.13
CA THR A 33 -12.72 8.85 -4.28
C THR A 33 -11.65 9.95 -4.33
N LEU A 34 -11.25 10.39 -5.52
CA LEU A 34 -10.28 11.47 -5.68
C LEU A 34 -10.80 12.80 -5.09
N GLY A 35 -12.08 13.11 -5.31
CA GLY A 35 -12.72 14.31 -4.79
C GLY A 35 -12.74 14.39 -3.26
N LEU A 36 -12.95 13.25 -2.57
CA LEU A 36 -12.88 13.19 -1.10
C LEU A 36 -11.54 13.66 -0.53
N PHE A 37 -10.45 13.42 -1.27
CA PHE A 37 -9.10 13.78 -0.85
C PHE A 37 -8.57 15.03 -1.58
N GLY A 38 -9.41 15.73 -2.32
CA GLY A 38 -9.04 16.96 -3.03
C GLY A 38 -8.05 16.76 -4.20
N PHE A 39 -7.97 15.55 -4.77
CA PHE A 39 -7.12 15.31 -5.93
C PHE A 39 -7.72 15.91 -7.22
N PRO A 40 -6.87 16.39 -8.15
CA PRO A 40 -7.32 16.81 -9.48
C PRO A 40 -8.06 15.69 -10.23
N LEU A 41 -9.08 16.07 -11.01
CA LEU A 41 -9.99 15.14 -11.69
C LEU A 41 -9.74 15.03 -13.20
N GLU A 42 -8.57 15.48 -13.66
CA GLU A 42 -8.23 15.62 -15.08
C GLU A 42 -7.86 14.28 -15.74
N ASN A 43 -7.08 13.43 -15.04
CA ASN A 43 -6.66 12.13 -15.56
C ASN A 43 -6.97 10.98 -14.61
N LEU A 44 -8.16 10.41 -14.80
CA LEU A 44 -8.67 9.33 -13.95
C LEU A 44 -8.04 7.96 -14.25
N VAL A 45 -7.39 7.80 -15.41
CA VAL A 45 -6.82 6.50 -15.83
C VAL A 45 -5.69 6.08 -14.88
N PHE A 46 -4.80 7.00 -14.52
CA PHE A 46 -3.71 6.72 -13.59
C PHE A 46 -4.21 6.30 -12.21
N ALA A 47 -5.25 6.95 -11.69
CA ALA A 47 -5.86 6.55 -10.42
C ALA A 47 -6.42 5.12 -10.48
N ARG A 48 -7.08 4.74 -11.58
CA ARG A 48 -7.57 3.37 -11.77
C ARG A 48 -6.43 2.35 -11.87
N LEU A 49 -5.33 2.70 -12.53
CA LEU A 49 -4.14 1.85 -12.60
C LEU A 49 -3.48 1.66 -11.23
N ILE A 50 -3.44 2.70 -10.40
CA ILE A 50 -3.00 2.59 -8.99
C ILE A 50 -3.92 1.62 -8.24
N GLY A 51 -5.25 1.76 -8.40
CA GLY A 51 -6.21 0.82 -7.82
C GLY A 51 -5.97 -0.63 -8.28
N ALA A 52 -5.72 -0.86 -9.56
CA ALA A 52 -5.39 -2.19 -10.08
C ALA A 52 -4.08 -2.74 -9.48
N ALA A 53 -3.06 -1.89 -9.31
CA ALA A 53 -1.81 -2.27 -8.65
C ALA A 53 -2.04 -2.67 -7.19
N LEU A 54 -2.89 -1.95 -6.45
CA LEU A 54 -3.29 -2.31 -5.08
C LEU A 54 -4.04 -3.64 -5.01
N ILE A 55 -4.91 -3.95 -5.98
CA ILE A 55 -5.53 -5.29 -6.09
C ILE A 55 -4.45 -6.37 -6.26
N GLY A 56 -3.45 -6.13 -7.12
CA GLY A 56 -2.36 -7.08 -7.33
C GLY A 56 -1.50 -7.32 -6.09
N ILE A 57 -1.02 -6.24 -5.46
CA ILE A 57 -0.14 -6.29 -4.28
C ILE A 57 -0.91 -6.80 -3.04
N GLY A 58 -2.13 -6.32 -2.84
CA GLY A 58 -3.01 -6.76 -1.76
C GLY A 58 -3.43 -8.21 -1.95
N GLY A 59 -3.90 -8.55 -3.15
CA GLY A 59 -4.41 -9.88 -3.47
C GLY A 59 -3.34 -10.96 -3.29
N THR A 60 -2.12 -10.70 -3.76
CA THR A 60 -0.98 -11.61 -3.52
C THR A 60 -0.64 -11.76 -2.05
N SER A 61 -0.93 -10.76 -1.20
CA SER A 61 -0.79 -10.88 0.26
C SER A 61 -1.76 -11.92 0.86
N TYR A 62 -2.97 -12.09 0.30
CA TYR A 62 -3.94 -13.11 0.72
C TYR A 62 -3.55 -14.52 0.26
N PHE A 63 -3.05 -14.65 -0.97
CA PHE A 63 -2.63 -15.95 -1.55
C PHE A 63 -1.25 -16.43 -1.07
N CYS A 64 -0.56 -15.65 -0.24
CA CYS A 64 0.73 -15.98 0.33
C CYS A 64 0.62 -17.11 1.37
N LYS A 65 0.96 -18.35 0.99
CA LYS A 65 0.80 -19.55 1.85
C LYS A 65 2.11 -20.12 2.40
N LYS A 66 3.15 -20.18 1.57
CA LYS A 66 4.45 -20.80 1.87
C LYS A 66 5.44 -19.77 2.42
N LYS A 67 6.41 -20.22 3.20
CA LYS A 67 7.41 -19.35 3.85
C LYS A 67 8.17 -18.50 2.83
N GLU A 68 8.63 -19.11 1.74
CA GLU A 68 9.41 -18.44 0.69
C GLU A 68 8.60 -17.29 0.07
N HIS A 69 7.28 -17.48 -0.08
CA HIS A 69 6.40 -16.44 -0.61
C HIS A 69 6.32 -15.24 0.34
N PHE A 70 6.27 -15.46 1.66
CA PHE A 70 6.27 -14.36 2.64
C PHE A 70 7.57 -13.56 2.59
N GLU A 71 8.70 -14.24 2.35
CA GLU A 71 10.00 -13.57 2.28
C GLU A 71 10.10 -12.66 1.05
N ILE A 72 9.69 -13.15 -0.12
CA ILE A 72 9.65 -12.36 -1.35
C ILE A 72 8.63 -11.22 -1.23
N MET A 73 7.45 -11.48 -0.68
CA MET A 73 6.43 -10.46 -0.50
C MET A 73 6.82 -9.38 0.51
N LEU A 74 7.59 -9.73 1.55
CA LEU A 74 8.16 -8.73 2.46
C LEU A 74 9.12 -7.79 1.72
N ILE A 75 9.98 -8.33 0.85
CA ILE A 75 10.88 -7.51 0.01
C ILE A 75 10.06 -6.56 -0.86
N LEU A 76 9.08 -7.10 -1.60
CA LEU A 76 8.20 -6.28 -2.44
C LEU A 76 7.54 -5.16 -1.64
N LYS A 77 6.96 -5.47 -0.47
CA LYS A 77 6.29 -4.48 0.39
C LYS A 77 7.25 -3.40 0.88
N ILE A 78 8.49 -3.74 1.24
CA ILE A 78 9.49 -2.77 1.67
C ILE A 78 9.83 -1.83 0.51
N PHE A 79 10.22 -2.36 -0.66
CA PHE A 79 10.56 -1.54 -1.82
C PHE A 79 9.37 -0.67 -2.29
N TRP A 80 8.19 -1.26 -2.39
CA TRP A 80 6.96 -0.55 -2.76
C TRP A 80 6.64 0.58 -1.78
N SER A 81 6.64 0.29 -0.47
CA SER A 81 6.27 1.28 0.54
C SER A 81 7.29 2.41 0.65
N LEU A 82 8.60 2.13 0.52
CA LEU A 82 9.63 3.18 0.50
C LEU A 82 9.52 4.06 -0.76
N ALA A 83 9.30 3.46 -1.94
CA ALA A 83 9.07 4.23 -3.16
C ALA A 83 7.82 5.12 -3.04
N ALA A 84 6.73 4.60 -2.47
CA ALA A 84 5.52 5.36 -2.22
C ALA A 84 5.74 6.50 -1.22
N ILE A 85 6.50 6.28 -0.15
CA ILE A 85 6.87 7.33 0.82
C ILE A 85 7.62 8.47 0.12
N LEU A 86 8.64 8.15 -0.71
CA LEU A 86 9.39 9.16 -1.45
C LEU A 86 8.50 9.94 -2.42
N ALA A 87 7.64 9.24 -3.17
CA ALA A 87 6.70 9.86 -4.09
C ALA A 87 5.69 10.78 -3.37
N LEU A 88 5.19 10.37 -2.20
CA LEU A 88 4.26 11.17 -1.40
C LEU A 88 4.95 12.40 -0.79
N ILE A 89 6.18 12.26 -0.28
CA ILE A 89 6.97 13.40 0.20
C ILE A 89 7.18 14.41 -0.93
N TRP A 90 7.57 13.93 -2.12
CA TRP A 90 7.76 14.79 -3.28
C TRP A 90 6.47 15.50 -3.69
N GLY A 91 5.36 14.76 -3.75
CA GLY A 91 4.04 15.33 -4.04
C GLY A 91 3.58 16.37 -3.02
N ILE A 92 3.87 16.19 -1.73
CA ILE A 92 3.59 17.19 -0.67
C ILE A 92 4.39 18.47 -0.93
N VAL A 93 5.68 18.34 -1.27
CA VAL A 93 6.55 19.50 -1.55
C VAL A 93 6.05 20.28 -2.77
N GLU A 94 5.61 19.60 -3.83
CA GLU A 94 5.13 20.24 -5.06
C GLU A 94 3.74 20.88 -4.92
N THR A 95 2.82 20.21 -4.23
CA THR A 95 1.39 20.58 -4.27
C THR A 95 0.88 21.22 -2.99
N GLY A 96 1.56 21.01 -1.86
CA GLY A 96 1.07 21.41 -0.53
C GLY A 96 -0.21 20.71 -0.07
N MET A 97 -0.69 19.69 -0.80
CA MET A 97 -1.97 19.03 -0.52
C MET A 97 -1.97 18.33 0.84
N PHE A 98 -2.88 18.74 1.73
CA PHE A 98 -2.96 18.19 3.08
C PHE A 98 -3.31 16.69 3.12
N SER A 99 -4.13 16.22 2.19
CA SER A 99 -4.56 14.81 2.13
C SER A 99 -3.41 13.83 1.92
N LEU A 100 -2.31 14.27 1.29
CA LEU A 100 -1.12 13.44 1.09
C LEU A 100 -0.44 13.03 2.41
N TRP A 101 -0.56 13.82 3.47
CA TRP A 101 -0.03 13.46 4.79
C TRP A 101 -0.71 12.23 5.37
N LEU A 102 -2.02 12.07 5.16
CA LEU A 102 -2.76 10.90 5.60
C LEU A 102 -2.18 9.62 4.96
N PHE A 103 -1.98 9.64 3.65
CA PHE A 103 -1.39 8.52 2.92
C PHE A 103 0.07 8.29 3.35
N LEU A 104 0.85 9.36 3.53
CA LEU A 104 2.23 9.26 3.98
C LEU A 104 2.34 8.54 5.33
N ILE A 105 1.54 8.95 6.32
CA ILE A 105 1.52 8.31 7.65
C ILE A 105 1.15 6.83 7.52
N LEU A 106 0.13 6.50 6.73
CA LEU A 106 -0.29 5.12 6.50
C LEU A 106 0.86 4.26 5.92
N PHE A 107 1.54 4.78 4.88
CA PHE A 107 2.67 4.08 4.25
C PHE A 107 3.88 3.97 5.18
N VAL A 108 4.18 4.98 5.99
CA VAL A 108 5.25 4.93 7.00
C VAL A 108 4.97 3.84 8.04
N ILE A 109 3.75 3.75 8.56
CA ILE A 109 3.35 2.71 9.52
C ILE A 109 3.55 1.32 8.91
N PHE A 110 3.02 1.08 7.70
CA PHE A 110 3.17 -0.22 7.05
C PHE A 110 4.64 -0.53 6.74
N SER A 111 5.41 0.44 6.24
CA SER A 111 6.85 0.27 5.97
C SER A 111 7.61 -0.13 7.24
N ALA A 112 7.36 0.53 8.36
CA ALA A 112 7.96 0.19 9.64
C ALA A 112 7.62 -1.24 10.09
N VAL A 113 6.35 -1.66 9.93
CA VAL A 113 5.93 -3.05 10.20
C VAL A 113 6.71 -4.05 9.34
N TRP A 114 6.85 -3.80 8.04
CA TRP A 114 7.56 -4.72 7.13
C TRP A 114 9.05 -4.80 7.45
N GLN A 115 9.68 -3.66 7.71
CA GLN A 115 11.08 -3.59 8.12
C GLN A 115 11.30 -4.31 9.46
N TYR A 116 10.42 -4.12 10.45
CA TYR A 116 10.49 -4.85 11.71
C TYR A 116 10.51 -6.38 11.50
N TYR A 117 9.60 -6.91 10.68
CA TYR A 117 9.59 -8.35 10.38
C TYR A 117 10.75 -8.81 9.52
N TRP A 118 11.32 -7.94 8.70
CA TRP A 118 12.53 -8.23 7.92
C TRP A 118 13.77 -8.34 8.81
N PHE A 119 13.97 -7.42 9.75
CA PHE A 119 15.11 -7.46 10.67
C PHE A 119 14.98 -8.53 11.76
N LYS A 120 13.74 -8.91 12.13
CA LYS A 120 13.45 -9.99 13.09
C LYS A 120 13.64 -11.41 12.51
N LYS A 121 13.87 -11.53 11.19
CA LYS A 121 13.88 -12.82 10.48
C LYS A 121 14.81 -13.88 11.07
#